data_AF-A0AAJ6QP74-F1
#
_entry.id   AF-A0AAJ6QP74-F1
#
_cell.length_a   1.000
_cell.length_b   1.000
_cell.length_c   1.000
_cell.angle_alpha   90.00
_cell.angle_beta   90.00
_cell.angle_gamma   90.00
#
_symmetry.space_group_name_H-M   'P 1'
#
loop_
_entity.id
_entity.type
_entity.pdbx_description
1 polymer ?
#
loop_
_entity_poly.entity_id
_entity_poly.type
_entity_poly.pdbx_seq_one_letter_code
_entity_poly.pdbx_strand_id
1 'polypeptide(L)'
;MFPNDPRKNVHIFALTLINQLQIAYEQEPLKGMVGITLTYLEIMYPQPKDLPSNEDFDYYLTAFCIYQQARRNSLESSYSHWDYAVLISAMSMYARNKRGERMNDVVGMTAVAGMCNELHSCAILQGRDLQSAHIIAHEMGHSLGMEHDGEGDNRHCQGNAHVMSATTGLSKKSWSDCSVQSLKHFLQSDRADCLYKR
;
A
#
# COMPACT_ATOMS: atom_id res chain seq x y z
N MET A 1 -3.11 18.11 26.09
CA MET A 1 -2.85 19.32 25.29
C MET A 1 -2.67 18.86 23.85
N PHE A 2 -3.64 19.13 22.97
CA PHE A 2 -3.46 18.85 21.54
C PHE A 2 -2.41 19.82 20.98
N PRO A 3 -1.52 19.38 20.08
CA PRO A 3 -0.38 20.19 19.66
C PRO A 3 -0.79 21.41 18.84
N ASN A 4 0.01 22.48 18.96
CA ASN A 4 -0.23 23.80 18.33
C ASN A 4 -0.17 23.79 16.78
N ASP A 5 0.35 22.73 16.17
CA ASP A 5 0.41 22.57 14.70
C ASP A 5 0.01 21.14 14.28
N PRO A 6 -1.26 20.90 13.95
CA PRO A 6 -1.73 19.61 13.47
C PRO A 6 -1.03 19.12 12.19
N ARG A 7 -0.66 20.02 11.25
CA ARG A 7 -0.06 19.64 9.97
C ARG A 7 1.35 19.08 10.16
N LYS A 8 2.15 19.71 11.01
CA LYS A 8 3.49 19.21 11.36
C LYS A 8 3.43 17.79 11.93
N ASN A 9 2.43 17.50 12.76
CA ASN A 9 2.29 16.16 13.35
C ASN A 9 1.82 15.12 12.34
N VAL A 10 0.92 15.47 11.42
CA VAL A 10 0.54 14.58 10.30
C VAL A 10 1.74 14.28 9.40
N HIS A 11 2.60 15.28 9.15
CA HIS A 11 3.83 15.09 8.39
C HIS A 11 4.80 14.12 9.09
N ILE A 12 5.05 14.32 10.39
CA ILE A 12 5.89 13.41 11.19
C ILE A 12 5.28 12.00 11.24
N PHE A 13 3.96 11.90 11.39
CA PHE A 13 3.25 10.63 11.37
C PHE A 13 3.47 9.89 10.05
N ALA A 14 3.26 10.55 8.91
CA ALA A 14 3.49 9.97 7.59
C ALA A 14 4.95 9.49 7.43
N LEU A 15 5.94 10.31 7.78
CA LEU A 15 7.35 9.91 7.73
C LEU A 15 7.66 8.71 8.63
N THR A 16 7.01 8.64 9.81
CA THR A 16 7.17 7.52 10.74
C THR A 16 6.60 6.22 10.15
N LEU A 17 5.48 6.30 9.42
CA LEU A 17 4.92 5.15 8.72
C LEU A 17 5.84 4.66 7.61
N ILE A 18 6.39 5.57 6.81
CA ILE A 18 7.33 5.20 5.73
C ILE A 18 8.62 4.60 6.28
N ASN A 19 9.14 5.12 7.40
CA ASN A 19 10.30 4.54 8.05
C ASN A 19 10.01 3.10 8.55
N GLN A 20 8.83 2.85 9.11
CA GLN A 20 8.43 1.50 9.51
C GLN A 20 8.21 0.57 8.31
N LEU A 21 7.69 1.08 7.21
CA LEU A 21 7.57 0.34 5.94
C LEU A 21 8.95 -0.09 5.42
N GLN A 22 9.93 0.82 5.39
CA GLN A 22 11.30 0.49 5.02
C GLN A 22 11.86 -0.62 5.92
N ILE A 23 11.68 -0.50 7.24
CA ILE A 23 12.12 -1.52 8.20
C ILE A 23 11.47 -2.89 7.92
N ALA A 24 10.19 -2.93 7.52
CA ALA A 24 9.52 -4.18 7.18
C ALA A 24 10.15 -4.88 5.97
N TYR A 25 10.56 -4.13 4.94
CA TYR A 25 11.21 -4.68 3.73
C TYR A 25 12.72 -4.90 3.90
N GLU A 26 13.37 -4.27 4.88
CA GLU A 26 14.79 -4.49 5.21
C GLU A 26 15.04 -5.69 6.14
N GLN A 27 13.98 -6.34 6.63
CA GLN A 27 14.09 -7.56 7.42
C GLN A 27 14.26 -8.80 6.55
N GLU A 28 15.00 -9.78 7.08
CA GLU A 28 14.99 -11.12 6.49
C GLU A 28 13.55 -11.67 6.50
N PRO A 29 13.12 -12.41 5.46
CA PRO A 29 13.90 -12.88 4.30
C PRO A 29 13.93 -11.94 3.08
N LEU A 30 13.36 -10.73 3.13
CA LEU A 30 13.26 -9.82 1.95
C LEU A 30 14.41 -8.83 1.81
N LYS A 31 15.31 -8.80 2.78
CA LYS A 31 16.41 -7.84 2.85
C LYS A 31 17.18 -7.75 1.53
N GLY A 32 17.27 -6.53 1.00
CA GLY A 32 18.02 -6.23 -0.23
C GLY A 32 17.27 -6.53 -1.53
N MET A 33 16.03 -7.04 -1.49
CA MET A 33 15.23 -7.27 -2.70
C MET A 33 14.51 -6.01 -3.17
N VAL A 34 14.06 -5.16 -2.24
CA VAL A 34 13.31 -3.92 -2.52
C VAL A 34 13.81 -2.81 -1.58
N GLY A 35 14.02 -1.61 -2.12
CA GLY A 35 14.31 -0.41 -1.33
C GLY A 35 13.19 0.61 -1.49
N ILE A 36 12.75 1.22 -0.39
CA ILE A 36 11.67 2.21 -0.38
C ILE A 36 12.28 3.61 -0.28
N THR A 37 11.82 4.51 -1.14
CA THR A 37 12.18 5.93 -1.11
C THR A 37 10.92 6.77 -1.23
N LEU A 38 10.76 7.75 -0.33
CA LEU A 38 9.69 8.73 -0.43
C LEU A 38 10.12 9.85 -1.36
N THR A 39 9.52 9.93 -2.55
CA THR A 39 9.81 10.99 -3.53
C THR A 39 8.83 12.16 -3.47
N TYR A 40 7.60 11.91 -3.02
CA TYR A 40 6.55 12.92 -2.92
C TYR A 40 5.64 12.69 -1.71
N LEU A 41 5.29 13.76 -1.00
CA LEU A 41 4.37 13.73 0.13
C LEU A 41 3.46 14.97 0.07
N GLU A 42 2.15 14.73 0.03
CA GLU A 42 1.12 15.77 0.03
C GLU A 42 0.15 15.53 1.19
N ILE A 43 -0.16 16.59 1.93
CA ILE A 43 -1.24 16.60 2.92
C ILE A 43 -2.43 17.35 2.30
N MET A 44 -3.45 16.61 1.92
CA MET A 44 -4.65 17.15 1.28
C MET A 44 -5.55 17.85 2.29
N TYR A 45 -5.64 19.18 2.22
CA TYR A 45 -6.61 19.96 2.97
C TYR A 45 -6.87 21.31 2.29
N PRO A 46 -8.07 21.54 1.71
CA PRO A 46 -9.24 20.66 1.68
C PRO A 46 -9.09 19.45 0.74
N GLN A 47 -10.07 18.54 0.75
CA GLN A 47 -10.15 17.42 -0.22
C GLN A 47 -10.15 17.96 -1.66
N PRO A 48 -9.32 17.41 -2.57
CA PRO A 48 -9.32 17.80 -3.97
C PRO A 48 -10.67 17.54 -4.64
N LYS A 49 -11.10 18.44 -5.53
CA LYS A 49 -12.41 18.33 -6.21
C LYS A 49 -12.45 17.17 -7.22
N ASP A 50 -11.31 16.85 -7.79
CA ASP A 50 -11.04 15.77 -8.73
C ASP A 50 -10.79 14.42 -8.04
N LEU A 51 -10.77 14.38 -6.71
CA LEU A 51 -10.75 13.15 -5.91
C LEU A 51 -11.86 13.19 -4.85
N PRO A 52 -13.13 12.96 -5.22
CA PRO A 52 -14.21 12.90 -4.23
C PRO A 52 -14.03 11.68 -3.31
N SER A 53 -14.16 11.89 -2.00
CA SER A 53 -14.12 10.82 -1.00
C SER A 53 -15.30 9.86 -1.14
N ASN A 54 -15.06 8.56 -0.97
CA ASN A 54 -16.11 7.53 -0.96
C ASN A 54 -15.81 6.46 0.10
N GLU A 55 -16.84 6.02 0.85
CA GLU A 55 -16.70 4.97 1.87
C GLU A 55 -16.51 3.56 1.27
N ASP A 56 -16.85 3.35 0.00
CA ASP A 56 -16.65 2.09 -0.71
C ASP A 56 -15.20 2.00 -1.24
N PHE A 57 -14.44 1.02 -0.73
CA PHE A 57 -13.03 0.84 -1.05
C PHE A 57 -12.78 0.69 -2.56
N ASP A 58 -13.61 -0.09 -3.26
CA ASP A 58 -13.43 -0.39 -4.68
C ASP A 58 -13.54 0.89 -5.52
N TYR A 59 -14.57 1.71 -5.21
CA TYR A 59 -14.79 2.99 -5.86
C TYR A 59 -13.67 3.99 -5.54
N TYR A 60 -13.27 4.09 -4.27
CA TYR A 60 -12.32 5.11 -3.87
C TYR A 60 -10.90 4.78 -4.33
N LEU A 61 -10.49 3.50 -4.30
CA LEU A 61 -9.24 3.04 -4.88
C LEU A 61 -9.16 3.38 -6.37
N THR A 62 -10.22 3.08 -7.12
CA THR A 62 -10.29 3.39 -8.56
C THR A 62 -10.13 4.89 -8.81
N ALA A 63 -10.87 5.72 -8.07
CA ALA A 63 -10.77 7.17 -8.19
C ALA A 63 -9.36 7.69 -7.83
N PHE A 64 -8.75 7.14 -6.78
CA PHE A 64 -7.40 7.52 -6.37
C PHE A 64 -6.33 7.12 -7.38
N CYS A 65 -6.42 5.91 -7.96
CA CYS A 65 -5.51 5.45 -9.00
C CYS A 65 -5.55 6.36 -10.25
N ILE A 66 -6.74 6.80 -10.66
CA ILE A 66 -6.91 7.77 -11.76
C ILE A 66 -6.31 9.13 -11.39
N TYR A 67 -6.63 9.63 -10.20
CA TYR A 67 -6.12 10.92 -9.70
C TYR A 67 -4.59 10.94 -9.65
N GLN A 68 -3.96 9.95 -9.01
CA GLN A 68 -2.50 9.92 -8.86
C GLN A 68 -1.79 9.80 -10.22
N GLN A 69 -2.36 9.03 -11.17
CA GLN A 69 -1.79 8.90 -12.50
C GLN A 69 -1.79 10.24 -13.24
N ALA A 70 -2.93 10.95 -13.21
CA ALA A 70 -3.04 12.29 -13.80
C ALA A 70 -2.01 13.26 -13.19
N ARG A 71 -1.79 13.20 -11.88
CA ARG A 71 -0.79 14.05 -11.20
C ARG A 71 0.63 13.68 -11.60
N ARG A 72 0.97 12.39 -11.61
CA ARG A 72 2.28 11.88 -12.04
C ARG A 72 2.63 12.36 -13.44
N ASN A 73 1.67 12.32 -14.37
CA ASN A 73 1.87 12.76 -15.76
C ASN A 73 1.93 14.28 -15.93
N SER A 74 1.32 15.05 -15.01
CA SER A 74 1.31 16.52 -15.07
C SER A 74 2.55 17.19 -14.46
N LEU A 75 3.28 16.48 -13.61
CA LEU A 75 4.46 17.01 -12.92
C LEU A 75 5.69 16.81 -13.82
N GLU A 76 6.02 17.84 -14.61
CA GLU A 76 7.17 17.92 -15.56
C GLU A 76 8.57 17.70 -14.93
N SER A 77 8.65 17.49 -13.61
CA SER A 77 9.90 17.30 -12.88
C SER A 77 10.22 15.81 -12.74
N SER A 78 11.41 15.40 -13.21
CA SER A 78 11.97 14.06 -12.99
C SER A 78 12.10 13.70 -11.49
N TYR A 79 12.16 14.70 -10.60
CA TYR A 79 12.25 14.51 -9.15
C TYR A 79 10.92 14.22 -8.45
N SER A 80 9.79 14.30 -9.17
CA SER A 80 8.44 14.04 -8.65
C SER A 80 7.81 12.79 -9.25
N HIS A 81 8.58 11.96 -9.93
CA HIS A 81 8.09 10.68 -10.44
C HIS A 81 8.06 9.66 -9.29
N TRP A 82 6.95 8.96 -9.13
CA TRP A 82 6.78 7.86 -8.17
C TRP A 82 6.28 6.61 -8.90
N ASP A 83 6.71 5.45 -8.42
CA ASP A 83 6.25 4.17 -8.98
C ASP A 83 4.91 3.77 -8.38
N TYR A 84 4.69 4.05 -7.09
CA TYR A 84 3.51 3.62 -6.34
C TYR A 84 2.99 4.72 -5.42
N ALA A 85 1.67 4.93 -5.44
CA ALA A 85 1.01 5.94 -4.62
C ALA A 85 0.17 5.30 -3.51
N VAL A 86 0.18 5.90 -2.31
CA VAL A 86 -0.60 5.40 -1.17
C VAL A 86 -1.45 6.53 -0.59
N LEU A 87 -2.77 6.35 -0.58
CA LEU A 87 -3.70 7.25 0.09
C LEU A 87 -4.01 6.74 1.50
N ILE A 88 -3.74 7.58 2.49
CA ILE A 88 -4.03 7.30 3.89
C ILE A 88 -5.21 8.18 4.31
N SER A 89 -6.36 7.56 4.63
CA SER A 89 -7.56 8.27 5.05
C SER A 89 -7.98 7.89 6.46
N ALA A 90 -8.43 8.86 7.26
CA ALA A 90 -9.04 8.61 8.57
C ALA A 90 -10.52 8.16 8.47
N MET A 91 -11.06 8.08 7.25
CA MET A 91 -12.44 7.66 6.99
C MET A 91 -12.62 6.16 7.21
N SER A 92 -13.72 5.78 7.86
CA SER A 92 -14.14 4.38 7.94
C SER A 92 -14.72 3.96 6.58
N MET A 93 -14.10 2.96 5.97
CA MET A 93 -14.48 2.43 4.66
C MET A 93 -14.99 1.00 4.78
N TYR A 94 -15.61 0.50 3.73
CA TYR A 94 -16.10 -0.88 3.62
C TYR A 94 -15.80 -1.44 2.23
N ALA A 95 -15.67 -2.75 2.14
CA ALA A 95 -15.61 -3.48 0.88
C ALA A 95 -16.91 -4.28 0.68
N ARG A 96 -17.09 -4.86 -0.51
CA ARG A 96 -18.20 -5.78 -0.79
C ARG A 96 -17.67 -7.15 -1.17
N ASN A 97 -18.23 -8.20 -0.60
CA ASN A 97 -17.90 -9.55 -1.05
C ASN A 97 -18.57 -9.86 -2.41
N LYS A 98 -18.30 -11.05 -2.96
CA LYS A 98 -18.87 -11.51 -4.24
C LYS A 98 -20.40 -11.57 -4.27
N ARG A 99 -21.07 -11.55 -3.12
CA ARG A 99 -22.55 -11.52 -2.98
C ARG A 99 -23.09 -10.09 -2.82
N GLY A 100 -22.23 -9.08 -2.82
CA GLY A 100 -22.59 -7.67 -2.59
C GLY A 100 -22.76 -7.30 -1.12
N GLU A 101 -22.45 -8.21 -0.19
CA GLU A 101 -22.59 -7.97 1.24
C GLU A 101 -21.44 -7.08 1.74
N ARG A 102 -21.78 -6.12 2.60
CA ARG A 102 -20.83 -5.14 3.15
C ARG A 102 -19.88 -5.81 4.15
N MET A 103 -18.58 -5.63 3.93
CA MET A 103 -17.50 -6.06 4.82
C MET A 103 -16.80 -4.82 5.40
N ASN A 104 -16.85 -4.66 6.73
CA ASN A 104 -16.24 -3.50 7.41
C ASN A 104 -14.85 -3.79 8.00
N ASP A 105 -14.38 -5.04 7.91
CA ASP A 105 -13.11 -5.47 8.52
C ASP A 105 -11.91 -5.27 7.58
N VAL A 106 -12.17 -4.87 6.33
CA VAL A 106 -11.13 -4.48 5.37
C VAL A 106 -10.57 -3.12 5.78
N VAL A 107 -9.24 -3.01 5.85
CA VAL A 107 -8.54 -1.79 6.28
C VAL A 107 -7.63 -1.19 5.22
N GLY A 108 -7.37 -1.92 4.15
CA GLY A 108 -6.54 -1.52 3.01
C GLY A 108 -6.99 -2.23 1.74
N MET A 109 -6.65 -1.66 0.59
CA MET A 109 -6.89 -2.27 -0.70
C MET A 109 -5.88 -1.78 -1.75
N THR A 110 -5.45 -2.70 -2.61
CA THR A 110 -4.62 -2.46 -3.79
C THR A 110 -4.90 -3.50 -4.88
N ALA A 111 -4.33 -3.32 -6.06
CA ALA A 111 -4.30 -4.35 -7.09
C ALA A 111 -3.10 -5.29 -6.91
N VAL A 112 -3.32 -6.60 -7.05
CA VAL A 112 -2.23 -7.58 -7.08
C VAL A 112 -1.38 -7.38 -8.34
N ALA A 113 -0.06 -7.38 -8.18
CA ALA A 113 0.92 -7.13 -9.25
C ALA A 113 0.72 -5.79 -10.00
N GLY A 114 0.19 -4.77 -9.29
CA GLY A 114 -0.12 -3.45 -9.83
C GLY A 114 1.05 -2.46 -9.87
N MET A 115 2.21 -2.78 -9.27
CA MET A 115 3.30 -1.83 -8.98
C MET A 115 3.73 -0.96 -10.16
N CYS A 116 3.95 -1.54 -11.35
CA CYS A 116 4.32 -0.78 -12.55
C CYS A 116 3.19 -0.64 -13.58
N ASN A 117 1.94 -0.86 -13.17
CA ASN A 117 0.79 -0.59 -14.02
C ASN A 117 0.24 0.79 -13.71
N GLU A 118 0.28 1.71 -14.66
CA GLU A 118 -0.08 3.12 -14.43
C GLU A 118 -1.50 3.33 -13.86
N LEU A 119 -2.45 2.44 -14.16
CA LEU A 119 -3.84 2.52 -13.69
C LEU A 119 -4.07 1.77 -12.37
N HIS A 120 -3.09 1.01 -11.90
CA HIS A 120 -3.21 0.11 -10.75
C HIS A 120 -2.08 0.24 -9.73
N SER A 121 -1.12 1.14 -9.97
CA SER A 121 0.01 1.41 -9.09
C SER A 121 -0.38 2.30 -7.90
N CYS A 122 -1.44 1.93 -7.19
CA CYS A 122 -1.89 2.67 -6.03
C CYS A 122 -2.51 1.78 -4.95
N ALA A 123 -2.49 2.24 -3.70
CA ALA A 123 -3.25 1.68 -2.59
C ALA A 123 -4.04 2.76 -1.86
N ILE A 124 -5.09 2.32 -1.17
CA ILE A 124 -5.81 3.11 -0.19
C ILE A 124 -5.91 2.33 1.13
N LEU A 125 -5.80 3.03 2.26
CA LEU A 125 -6.02 2.44 3.58
C LEU A 125 -6.67 3.38 4.59
N GLN A 126 -7.25 2.77 5.62
CA GLN A 126 -7.72 3.43 6.81
C GLN A 126 -6.55 3.69 7.76
N GLY A 127 -6.03 4.93 7.77
CA GLY A 127 -4.95 5.35 8.65
C GLY A 127 -5.47 5.77 10.02
N ARG A 128 -5.26 4.93 11.04
CA ARG A 128 -5.74 5.20 12.42
C ARG A 128 -4.61 5.44 13.41
N ASP A 129 -3.53 4.69 13.28
CA ASP A 129 -2.39 4.71 14.19
C ASP A 129 -1.11 4.22 13.48
N LEU A 130 -0.05 3.95 14.24
CA LEU A 130 1.23 3.48 13.68
C LEU A 130 1.16 2.07 13.06
N GLN A 131 0.12 1.27 13.35
CA GLN A 131 -0.08 -0.02 12.70
C GLN A 131 -0.44 0.13 11.22
N SER A 132 -0.84 1.33 10.79
CA SER A 132 -1.05 1.66 9.38
C SER A 132 0.17 1.33 8.53
N ALA A 133 1.40 1.38 9.08
CA ALA A 133 2.61 0.96 8.37
C ALA A 133 2.58 -0.52 7.97
N HIS A 134 2.00 -1.37 8.81
CA HIS A 134 1.84 -2.80 8.52
C HIS A 134 0.83 -3.04 7.40
N ILE A 135 -0.26 -2.26 7.38
CA ILE A 135 -1.24 -2.28 6.29
C ILE A 135 -0.57 -1.85 5.00
N ILE A 136 0.19 -0.74 5.01
CA ILE A 136 0.94 -0.29 3.82
C ILE A 136 1.90 -1.37 3.33
N ALA A 137 2.60 -2.06 4.24
CA ALA A 137 3.50 -3.15 3.87
C ALA A 137 2.77 -4.31 3.20
N HIS A 138 1.62 -4.72 3.74
CA HIS A 138 0.74 -5.75 3.18
C HIS A 138 0.23 -5.37 1.79
N GLU A 139 -0.34 -4.17 1.64
CA GLU A 139 -0.87 -3.70 0.35
C GLU A 139 0.25 -3.52 -0.69
N MET A 140 1.42 -3.03 -0.27
CA MET A 140 2.59 -2.98 -1.16
C MET A 140 3.05 -4.38 -1.57
N GLY A 141 2.95 -5.37 -0.68
CA GLY A 141 3.25 -6.77 -0.97
C GLY A 141 2.36 -7.31 -2.09
N HIS A 142 1.05 -7.06 -2.01
CA HIS A 142 0.11 -7.36 -3.10
C HIS A 142 0.50 -6.68 -4.40
N SER A 143 0.81 -5.39 -4.37
CA SER A 143 1.24 -4.64 -5.57
C SER A 143 2.53 -5.20 -6.19
N LEU A 144 3.41 -5.77 -5.37
CA LEU A 144 4.62 -6.51 -5.76
C LEU A 144 4.36 -8.00 -6.08
N GLY A 145 3.11 -8.39 -6.28
CA GLY A 145 2.71 -9.72 -6.75
C GLY A 145 2.57 -10.78 -5.66
N MET A 146 2.65 -10.43 -4.37
CA MET A 146 2.39 -11.37 -3.29
C MET A 146 0.88 -11.65 -3.16
N GLU A 147 0.53 -12.89 -2.82
CA GLU A 147 -0.84 -13.30 -2.49
C GLU A 147 -0.94 -13.68 -1.01
N HIS A 148 -2.17 -13.84 -0.51
CA HIS A 148 -2.37 -14.22 0.89
C HIS A 148 -1.76 -15.58 1.22
N ASP A 149 -1.10 -15.66 2.38
CA ASP A 149 -0.61 -16.93 2.91
C ASP A 149 -1.79 -17.83 3.31
N GLY A 150 -1.66 -19.15 3.10
CA GLY A 150 -2.69 -20.12 3.47
C GLY A 150 -3.87 -20.21 2.50
N GLU A 151 -3.85 -19.43 1.41
CA GLU A 151 -4.89 -19.41 0.38
C GLU A 151 -4.32 -19.75 -1.00
N GLY A 152 -5.18 -20.15 -1.94
CA GLY A 152 -4.81 -20.36 -3.35
C GLY A 152 -3.60 -21.27 -3.55
N ASP A 153 -2.58 -20.75 -4.24
CA ASP A 153 -1.31 -21.42 -4.50
C ASP A 153 -0.37 -21.38 -3.27
N ASN A 154 -0.60 -20.43 -2.35
CA ASN A 154 0.12 -20.24 -1.10
C ASN A 154 -0.46 -21.03 0.08
N ARG A 155 -1.35 -22.00 -0.16
CA ARG A 155 -1.99 -22.84 0.88
C ARG A 155 -1.02 -23.59 1.79
N HIS A 156 0.23 -23.77 1.33
CA HIS A 156 1.28 -24.45 2.07
C HIS A 156 1.99 -23.53 3.08
N CYS A 157 1.83 -22.21 2.97
CA CYS A 157 2.31 -21.24 3.94
C CYS A 157 1.30 -21.01 5.07
N GLN A 158 1.80 -20.66 6.25
CA GLN A 158 0.96 -20.44 7.43
C GLN A 158 0.14 -19.14 7.32
N GLY A 159 -1.15 -19.27 7.04
CA GLY A 159 -2.02 -18.12 6.73
C GLY A 159 -2.30 -17.11 7.83
N ASN A 160 -1.84 -17.31 9.07
CA ASN A 160 -2.08 -16.40 10.19
C ASN A 160 -0.80 -15.96 10.93
N ALA A 161 0.37 -16.07 10.30
CA ALA A 161 1.66 -15.81 10.96
C ALA A 161 2.44 -14.62 10.40
N HIS A 162 2.28 -14.33 9.11
CA HIS A 162 3.16 -13.43 8.38
C HIS A 162 2.42 -12.19 7.86
N VAL A 163 3.19 -11.25 7.32
CA VAL A 163 2.67 -9.97 6.80
C VAL A 163 1.54 -10.19 5.79
N MET A 164 1.64 -11.20 4.92
CA MET A 164 0.63 -11.51 3.90
C MET A 164 -0.52 -12.39 4.41
N SER A 165 -0.75 -12.47 5.71
CA SER A 165 -1.97 -13.06 6.25
C SER A 165 -3.21 -12.26 5.84
N ALA A 166 -4.30 -12.93 5.46
CA ALA A 166 -5.59 -12.28 5.14
C ALA A 166 -6.24 -11.55 6.32
N THR A 167 -5.75 -11.75 7.55
CA THR A 167 -6.22 -11.03 8.75
C THR A 167 -5.13 -10.11 9.27
N THR A 168 -5.52 -9.01 9.92
CA THR A 168 -4.56 -8.09 10.54
C THR A 168 -4.04 -8.63 11.88
N GLY A 169 -2.88 -8.15 12.33
CA GLY A 169 -2.37 -8.50 13.66
C GLY A 169 -0.95 -8.03 13.93
N LEU A 170 -0.73 -7.45 15.11
CA LEU A 170 0.57 -6.89 15.52
C LEU A 170 1.72 -7.91 15.58
N SER A 171 1.43 -9.20 15.70
CA SER A 171 2.45 -10.26 15.75
C SER A 171 3.02 -10.60 14.37
N LYS A 172 2.37 -10.17 13.28
CA LYS A 172 2.63 -10.62 11.91
C LYS A 172 3.73 -9.83 11.22
N LYS A 173 4.92 -9.80 11.81
CA LYS A 173 6.00 -8.89 11.36
C LYS A 173 6.97 -9.50 10.36
N SER A 174 6.94 -10.82 10.18
CA SER A 174 7.84 -11.54 9.27
C SER A 174 7.16 -11.88 7.95
N TRP A 175 7.95 -12.08 6.90
CA TRP A 175 7.47 -12.54 5.60
C TRP A 175 7.59 -14.07 5.51
N SER A 176 6.66 -14.69 4.78
CA SER A 176 6.67 -16.14 4.53
C SER A 176 7.58 -16.50 3.35
N ASP A 177 7.93 -17.78 3.22
CA ASP A 177 8.62 -18.27 2.02
C ASP A 177 7.78 -18.08 0.75
N CYS A 178 6.44 -18.10 0.85
CA CYS A 178 5.54 -17.81 -0.28
C CYS A 178 5.64 -16.34 -0.71
N SER A 179 5.72 -15.41 0.25
CA SER A 179 5.91 -13.99 -0.02
C SER A 179 7.23 -13.74 -0.76
N VAL A 180 8.32 -14.39 -0.31
CA VAL A 180 9.64 -14.34 -0.95
C VAL A 180 9.58 -14.85 -2.39
N GLN A 181 8.96 -16.01 -2.60
CA GLN A 181 8.86 -16.62 -3.93
C GLN A 181 8.03 -15.75 -4.89
N SER A 182 6.89 -15.24 -4.40
CA SER A 182 6.02 -14.35 -5.17
C SER A 182 6.74 -13.07 -5.59
N LEU A 183 7.46 -12.44 -4.65
CA LEU A 183 8.24 -11.25 -4.95
C LEU A 183 9.36 -11.51 -5.97
N LYS A 184 10.12 -12.61 -5.80
CA LYS A 184 11.17 -12.98 -6.75
C LYS A 184 10.60 -13.17 -8.15
N HIS A 185 9.47 -13.86 -8.27
CA HIS A 185 8.79 -14.07 -9.54
C HIS A 185 8.33 -12.74 -10.17
N PHE A 186 7.75 -11.85 -9.37
CA PHE A 186 7.35 -10.51 -9.84
C PHE A 186 8.53 -9.69 -10.34
N LEU A 187 9.62 -9.61 -9.56
CA LEU A 187 10.83 -8.86 -9.91
C LEU A 187 11.54 -9.42 -11.15
N GLN A 188 11.37 -10.71 -11.47
CA GLN A 188 11.91 -11.34 -12.68
C GLN A 188 11.02 -11.16 -13.91
N SER A 189 9.84 -10.56 -13.76
CA SER A 189 8.88 -10.34 -14.85
C SER A 189 8.97 -8.91 -15.40
N ASP A 190 8.54 -8.74 -16.65
CA ASP A 190 8.43 -7.42 -17.31
C ASP A 190 7.45 -6.47 -16.60
N ARG A 191 6.67 -6.96 -15.63
CA ARG A 191 5.78 -6.14 -14.80
C ARG A 191 6.50 -5.35 -13.72
N ALA A 192 7.80 -5.57 -13.52
CA ALA A 192 8.64 -4.85 -12.55
C ALA A 192 9.50 -3.74 -13.18
N ASP A 193 9.37 -3.48 -14.48
CA ASP A 193 10.26 -2.61 -15.25
C ASP A 193 10.43 -1.18 -14.70
N CYS A 194 9.40 -0.60 -14.07
CA CYS A 194 9.49 0.73 -13.50
C CYS A 194 10.50 0.81 -12.34
N LEU A 195 10.67 -0.27 -11.57
CA LEU A 195 11.51 -0.31 -10.37
C LEU A 195 13.02 -0.27 -10.68
N TYR A 196 13.40 -0.54 -11.93
CA TYR A 196 14.79 -0.55 -12.38
C TYR A 196 15.22 0.76 -13.06
N LYS A 197 14.28 1.68 -13.30
CA LYS A 197 14.55 2.97 -13.93
C LYS A 197 14.88 3.99 -12.83
N ARG A 198 16.15 4.40 -12.76
CA ARG A 198 16.62 5.48 -11.87
C ARG A 198 16.77 6.78 -12.63
#